data_AF-A0A2W6CQG3-F1
#
_entry.id   AF-A0A2W6CQG3-F1
#
_cell.length_a   1.000
_cell.length_b   1.000
_cell.length_c   1.000
_cell.angle_alpha   90.00
_cell.angle_beta   90.00
_cell.angle_gamma   90.00
#
_symmetry.space_group_name_H-M   'P 1'
#
loop_
_entity.id
_entity.type
_entity.pdbx_description
1 polymer ?
#
loop_
_entity_poly.entity_id
_entity_poly.type
_entity_poly.pdbx_seq_one_letter_code
_entity_poly.pdbx_strand_id
1 'polypeptide(L)'
;MTESGKSSEAVGVLPGEAGELASATDPHFALTTHHERRTEILVALSFWLSIACIIALAVVYSIGGQPQAEGALLGVGMGSMGAGIIAWGKYLVPQGPFKQEREPLASPPEARQAFAESFKRADTVVGRRTMLVKLMGAAMTVFGAFLVLPLRSLGPQPKKLLDTTSWRPRARLVRTDGRVVNTADLEVGSILTVFPESDPGGAISQTVLLHVASDDITTQPGRETWGPQGFLAFSRVCTHAGCPVSLYEQETQQLLCPCHQSLFNVLDGAKPIFGPAPRPLAQLPLMIDPDGVIRAQKGYDEPVGPGFWERGKGPA
;
A
#
# COMPACT_ATOMS: atom_id res chain seq x y z
N MET A 1 -14.33 -72.41 25.03
CA MET A 1 -13.45 -72.60 23.86
C MET A 1 -13.98 -71.67 22.77
N THR A 2 -13.51 -70.41 22.74
CA THR A 2 -12.35 -69.90 21.92
C THR A 2 -12.70 -69.96 20.43
N GLU A 3 -12.63 -68.93 19.58
CA GLU A 3 -12.18 -67.52 19.52
C GLU A 3 -12.95 -66.90 18.32
N SER A 4 -13.43 -65.65 18.33
CA SER A 4 -12.70 -64.40 18.05
C SER A 4 -11.96 -64.38 16.70
N GLY A 5 -12.49 -63.65 15.71
CA GLY A 5 -11.82 -63.36 14.43
C GLY A 5 -12.46 -62.15 13.74
N LYS A 6 -11.98 -60.96 14.10
CA LYS A 6 -12.44 -59.65 13.64
C LYS A 6 -11.92 -59.39 12.21
N SER A 7 -12.81 -59.05 11.31
CA SER A 7 -12.53 -58.60 9.94
C SER A 7 -11.79 -57.25 9.95
N SER A 8 -10.57 -57.22 9.43
CA SER A 8 -9.87 -55.99 9.04
C SER A 8 -10.06 -55.78 7.54
N GLU A 9 -10.69 -54.66 7.18
CA GLU A 9 -10.84 -54.19 5.80
C GLU A 9 -9.46 -54.06 5.13
N ALA A 10 -9.32 -54.70 3.97
CA ALA A 10 -8.19 -54.52 3.08
C ALA A 10 -8.39 -53.22 2.29
N VAL A 11 -7.48 -52.26 2.49
CA VAL A 11 -7.38 -51.05 1.66
C VAL A 11 -6.95 -51.48 0.26
N GLY A 12 -7.69 -51.00 -0.75
CA GLY A 12 -7.62 -51.45 -2.14
C GLY A 12 -6.25 -51.38 -2.78
N VAL A 13 -5.87 -52.48 -3.42
CA VAL A 13 -4.65 -52.67 -4.22
C VAL A 13 -4.91 -52.16 -5.64
N LEU A 14 -4.05 -51.28 -6.16
CA LEU A 14 -4.00 -50.95 -7.59
C LEU A 14 -3.38 -52.12 -8.37
N PRO A 15 -3.90 -52.49 -9.55
CA PRO A 15 -3.45 -53.67 -10.29
C PRO A 15 -2.21 -53.34 -11.13
N GLY A 16 -1.05 -53.82 -10.69
CA GLY A 16 0.19 -53.75 -11.47
C GLY A 16 1.41 -53.81 -10.56
N GLU A 17 2.05 -54.97 -10.55
CA GLU A 17 3.16 -55.37 -9.67
C GLU A 17 2.73 -55.72 -8.25
N ALA A 18 2.79 -57.02 -7.94
CA ALA A 18 2.91 -57.49 -6.57
C ALA A 18 4.26 -57.03 -6.02
N GLY A 19 4.37 -55.73 -5.72
CA GLY A 19 5.47 -55.18 -4.94
C GLY A 19 5.37 -55.80 -3.56
N GLU A 20 6.40 -56.56 -3.20
CA GLU A 20 6.61 -57.08 -1.86
C GLU A 20 6.27 -55.98 -0.84
N LEU A 21 5.26 -56.20 0.01
CA LEU A 21 4.93 -55.26 1.08
C LEU A 21 6.21 -55.05 1.88
N ALA A 22 6.81 -53.87 1.73
CA ALA A 22 8.15 -53.62 2.21
C ALA A 22 8.21 -53.92 3.73
N SER A 23 9.00 -54.93 4.09
CA SER A 23 9.04 -55.45 5.45
C SER A 23 9.69 -54.41 6.39
N ALA A 24 9.31 -54.38 7.67
CA ALA A 24 9.94 -53.50 8.67
C ALA A 24 11.45 -53.74 8.84
N THR A 25 11.96 -54.84 8.30
CA THR A 25 13.38 -55.24 8.26
C THR A 25 14.09 -54.83 6.96
N ASP A 26 13.42 -54.16 6.04
CA ASP A 26 14.04 -53.66 4.80
C ASP A 26 15.14 -52.64 5.16
N PRO A 27 16.40 -52.84 4.69
CA PRO A 27 17.48 -51.87 4.90
C PRO A 27 17.15 -50.45 4.39
N HIS A 28 16.19 -50.31 3.46
CA HIS A 28 15.68 -49.02 3.01
C HIS A 28 14.83 -48.28 4.05
N PHE A 29 14.34 -48.98 5.09
CA PHE A 29 13.67 -48.37 6.25
C PHE A 29 14.58 -48.10 7.44
N ALA A 30 15.90 -48.35 7.31
CA ALA A 30 16.84 -48.08 8.39
C ALA A 30 16.86 -46.58 8.75
N LEU A 31 16.83 -46.29 10.05
CA LEU A 31 16.97 -44.92 10.55
C LEU A 31 18.39 -44.41 10.28
N THR A 32 18.52 -43.10 10.05
CA THR A 32 19.84 -42.50 9.78
C THR A 32 20.67 -42.31 11.05
N THR A 33 20.08 -42.42 12.24
CA THR A 33 20.76 -42.24 13.53
C THR A 33 21.14 -43.58 14.15
N HIS A 34 22.37 -43.70 14.65
CA HIS A 34 22.80 -44.84 15.46
C HIS A 34 22.41 -44.73 16.94
N HIS A 35 21.85 -43.58 17.37
CA HIS A 35 21.52 -43.29 18.76
C HIS A 35 20.05 -42.85 18.91
N GLU A 36 19.13 -43.72 18.48
CA GLU A 36 17.68 -43.45 18.42
C GLU A 36 17.12 -42.82 19.69
N ARG A 37 17.38 -43.43 20.85
CA ARG A 37 16.90 -42.92 22.15
C ARG A 37 17.37 -41.49 22.46
N ARG A 38 18.60 -41.13 22.06
CA ARG A 38 19.12 -39.76 22.29
C ARG A 38 18.45 -38.77 21.34
N THR A 39 18.27 -39.16 20.07
CA THR A 39 17.57 -38.35 19.08
C THR A 39 16.10 -38.14 19.46
N GLU A 40 15.42 -39.18 19.92
CA GLU A 40 14.04 -39.10 20.42
C GLU A 40 13.91 -38.12 21.59
N ILE A 41 14.81 -38.20 22.57
CA ILE A 41 14.85 -37.26 23.70
C ILE A 41 15.05 -35.82 23.21
N LEU A 42 15.96 -35.58 22.25
CA LEU A 42 16.20 -34.24 21.71
C LEU A 42 14.99 -33.67 20.96
N VAL A 43 14.29 -34.50 20.18
CA VAL A 43 13.04 -34.13 19.50
C VAL A 43 11.97 -33.81 20.54
N ALA A 44 11.79 -34.66 21.54
CA ALA A 44 10.82 -34.47 22.61
C ALA A 44 11.11 -33.19 23.41
N LEU A 45 12.36 -32.91 23.76
CA LEU A 45 12.76 -31.67 24.44
C LEU A 45 12.45 -30.42 23.60
N SER A 46 12.62 -30.51 22.28
CA SER A 46 12.29 -29.41 21.36
C SER A 46 10.79 -29.13 21.33
N PHE A 47 9.95 -30.18 21.34
CA PHE A 47 8.50 -30.02 21.44
C PHE A 47 8.03 -29.54 22.82
N TRP A 48 8.63 -30.04 23.90
CA TRP A 48 8.32 -29.56 25.25
C TRP A 48 8.70 -28.09 25.44
N LEU A 49 9.83 -27.65 24.90
CA LEU A 49 10.21 -26.23 24.90
C LEU A 49 9.19 -25.39 24.12
N SER A 50 8.74 -25.89 22.96
CA SER A 50 7.70 -25.21 22.18
C SER A 50 6.40 -25.03 22.96
N ILE A 51 5.91 -26.12 23.58
CA ILE A 51 4.69 -26.11 24.40
C ILE A 51 4.84 -25.11 25.57
N ALA A 52 5.98 -25.14 26.28
CA ALA A 52 6.24 -24.23 27.39
C ALA A 52 6.24 -22.76 26.93
N CYS A 53 6.86 -22.46 25.79
CA CYS A 53 6.87 -21.11 25.23
C CYS A 53 5.48 -20.64 24.79
N ILE A 54 4.64 -21.51 24.22
CA ILE A 54 3.27 -21.16 23.81
C ILE A 54 2.37 -20.91 25.03
N ILE A 55 2.49 -21.74 26.08
CA ILE A 55 1.76 -21.53 27.34
C ILE A 55 2.21 -20.21 27.99
N ALA A 56 3.52 -19.97 28.06
CA ALA A 56 4.07 -18.72 28.59
C ALA A 56 3.60 -17.50 27.76
N LEU A 57 3.55 -17.62 26.44
CA LEU A 57 3.03 -16.58 25.55
C LEU A 57 1.56 -16.25 25.88
N ALA A 58 0.72 -17.28 26.05
CA ALA A 58 -0.68 -17.11 26.41
C ALA A 58 -0.84 -16.42 27.78
N VAL A 59 0.00 -16.76 28.76
CA VAL A 59 0.02 -16.11 30.08
C VAL A 59 0.44 -14.65 29.97
N VAL A 60 1.56 -14.35 29.31
CA VAL A 60 2.08 -12.98 29.13
C VAL A 60 1.04 -12.10 28.44
N TYR A 61 0.43 -12.61 27.37
CA TYR A 61 -0.62 -11.92 26.65
C TYR A 61 -1.85 -11.63 27.54
N SER A 62 -2.23 -12.58 28.40
CA SER A 62 -3.42 -12.46 29.27
C SER A 62 -3.25 -11.49 30.43
N ILE A 63 -2.03 -11.23 30.91
CA ILE A 63 -1.75 -10.36 32.08
C ILE A 63 -1.38 -8.92 31.72
N GLY A 64 -1.60 -8.50 30.47
CA GLY A 64 -1.37 -7.12 30.02
C GLY A 64 -0.33 -6.97 28.92
N GLY A 65 0.34 -8.06 28.53
CA GLY A 65 1.18 -8.14 27.35
C GLY A 65 2.50 -7.36 27.43
N GLN A 66 3.52 -7.87 26.73
CA GLN A 66 4.76 -7.13 26.47
C GLN A 66 5.27 -7.56 25.09
N PRO A 67 5.26 -6.69 24.06
CA PRO A 67 5.56 -7.08 22.68
C PRO A 67 6.90 -7.78 22.49
N GLN A 68 7.94 -7.36 23.23
CA GLN A 68 9.26 -7.99 23.16
C GLN A 68 9.25 -9.41 23.74
N ALA A 69 8.57 -9.61 24.87
CA ALA A 69 8.44 -10.92 25.51
C ALA A 69 7.57 -11.86 24.67
N GLU A 70 6.46 -11.36 24.12
CA GLU A 70 5.59 -12.10 23.21
C GLU A 70 6.33 -12.53 21.94
N GLY A 71 7.07 -11.59 21.32
CA GLY A 71 7.89 -11.89 20.14
C GLY A 71 8.98 -12.93 20.43
N ALA A 72 9.65 -12.84 21.57
CA ALA A 72 10.66 -13.81 21.98
C ALA A 72 10.05 -15.21 22.24
N LEU A 73 8.94 -15.27 22.98
CA LEU A 73 8.24 -16.53 23.29
C LEU A 73 7.67 -17.18 22.02
N LEU A 74 7.08 -16.41 21.12
CA LEU A 74 6.60 -16.90 19.84
C LEU A 74 7.77 -17.40 18.97
N GLY A 75 8.85 -16.63 18.87
CA GLY A 75 10.05 -16.99 18.09
C GLY A 75 10.72 -18.27 18.59
N VAL A 76 10.95 -18.39 19.91
CA VAL A 76 11.53 -19.60 20.51
C VAL A 76 10.54 -20.77 20.43
N GLY A 77 9.25 -20.52 20.63
CA GLY A 77 8.20 -21.54 20.54
C GLY A 77 8.08 -22.16 19.15
N MET A 78 8.01 -21.33 18.10
CA MET A 78 7.96 -21.81 16.73
C MET A 78 9.32 -22.38 16.27
N GLY A 79 10.43 -21.75 16.67
CA GLY A 79 11.77 -22.21 16.32
C GLY A 79 12.09 -23.59 16.88
N SER A 80 11.75 -23.85 18.15
CA SER A 80 11.91 -25.17 18.77
C SER A 80 10.98 -26.22 18.17
N MET A 81 9.74 -25.86 17.82
CA MET A 81 8.84 -26.76 17.08
C MET A 81 9.41 -27.14 15.72
N GLY A 82 9.89 -26.16 14.94
CA GLY A 82 10.52 -26.40 13.65
C GLY A 82 11.77 -27.28 13.76
N ALA A 83 12.64 -27.00 14.73
CA ALA A 83 13.82 -27.82 15.01
C ALA A 83 13.44 -29.28 15.36
N GLY A 84 12.38 -29.47 16.17
CA GLY A 84 11.84 -30.78 16.50
C GLY A 84 11.31 -31.54 15.29
N ILE A 85 10.51 -30.89 14.43
CA ILE A 85 9.98 -31.50 13.19
C ILE A 85 11.11 -31.88 12.23
N ILE A 86 12.10 -31.01 12.04
CA ILE A 86 13.25 -31.29 11.17
C ILE A 86 14.08 -32.46 11.71
N ALA A 87 14.37 -32.46 13.02
CA ALA A 87 15.12 -33.55 13.63
C ALA A 87 14.36 -34.88 13.58
N TRP A 88 13.04 -34.85 13.79
CA TRP A 88 12.18 -36.03 13.64
C TRP A 88 12.21 -36.55 12.20
N GLY A 89 11.91 -35.69 11.23
CA GLY A 89 11.91 -36.05 9.81
C GLY A 89 13.27 -36.51 9.30
N LYS A 90 14.37 -35.88 9.72
CA LYS A 90 15.71 -36.21 9.24
C LYS A 90 16.27 -37.49 9.84
N TYR A 91 16.04 -37.71 11.14
CA TYR A 91 16.77 -38.75 11.88
C TYR A 91 15.94 -39.96 12.29
N LEU A 92 14.61 -39.80 12.38
CA LEU A 92 13.69 -40.81 12.92
C LEU A 92 12.58 -41.20 11.91
N VAL A 93 12.54 -40.56 10.73
CA VAL A 93 11.70 -40.99 9.61
C VAL A 93 12.58 -41.65 8.55
N PRO A 94 12.23 -42.86 8.09
CA PRO A 94 12.96 -43.53 7.02
C PRO A 94 12.95 -42.71 5.74
N GLN A 95 14.12 -42.44 5.18
CA GLN A 95 14.25 -41.61 3.98
C GLN A 95 14.09 -42.42 2.69
N GLY A 96 14.40 -43.72 2.73
CA GLY A 96 14.38 -44.61 1.56
C GLY A 96 15.14 -44.05 0.35
N PRO A 97 15.25 -44.84 -0.71
CA PRO A 97 15.17 -44.32 -2.05
C PRO A 97 13.76 -44.63 -2.58
N PHE A 98 12.82 -43.70 -2.44
CA PHE A 98 11.51 -43.83 -3.08
C PHE A 98 11.63 -43.41 -4.55
N LYS A 99 11.53 -44.37 -5.47
CA LYS A 99 11.48 -44.11 -6.92
C LYS A 99 10.03 -44.26 -7.39
N GLN A 100 9.41 -43.15 -7.79
CA GLN A 100 8.18 -43.17 -8.56
C GLN A 100 8.50 -42.90 -10.02
N GLU A 101 8.09 -43.79 -10.92
CA GLU A 101 8.21 -43.52 -12.36
C GLU A 101 7.17 -42.47 -12.76
N ARG A 102 7.65 -41.39 -13.39
CA ARG A 102 6.77 -40.31 -13.84
C ARG A 102 6.09 -40.73 -15.13
N GLU A 103 4.76 -40.76 -15.12
CA GLU A 103 4.00 -40.95 -16.35
C GLU A 103 4.35 -39.86 -17.39
N PRO A 104 4.35 -40.19 -18.69
CA PRO A 104 4.51 -39.20 -19.73
C PRO A 104 3.45 -38.08 -19.58
N LEU A 105 3.88 -36.81 -19.62
CA LEU A 105 2.94 -35.66 -19.57
C LEU A 105 1.98 -35.64 -20.76
N ALA A 106 2.33 -36.33 -21.84
CA ALA A 106 1.48 -36.47 -23.00
C ALA A 106 0.40 -37.52 -22.74
N SER A 107 -0.88 -37.10 -22.77
CA SER A 107 -1.98 -38.03 -22.79
C SER A 107 -1.83 -39.02 -23.96
N PRO A 108 -2.16 -40.31 -23.76
CA PRO A 108 -2.13 -41.33 -24.80
C PRO A 108 -2.91 -40.89 -26.06
N PRO A 109 -2.48 -41.29 -27.27
CA PRO A 109 -3.16 -40.95 -28.51
C PRO A 109 -4.65 -41.33 -28.50
N GLU A 110 -5.00 -42.47 -27.91
CA GLU A 110 -6.38 -42.93 -27.74
C GLU A 110 -7.23 -41.96 -26.90
N ALA A 111 -6.69 -41.43 -25.80
CA ALA A 111 -7.41 -40.50 -24.94
C ALA A 111 -7.65 -39.16 -25.65
N ARG A 112 -6.67 -38.71 -26.45
CA ARG A 112 -6.82 -37.52 -27.30
C ARG A 112 -7.86 -37.71 -28.39
N GLN A 113 -7.88 -38.89 -29.03
CA GLN A 113 -8.88 -39.24 -30.04
C GLN A 113 -10.28 -39.33 -29.44
N ALA A 114 -10.44 -40.02 -28.30
CA ALA A 114 -11.70 -40.14 -27.59
C ALA A 114 -12.25 -38.76 -27.16
N PHE A 115 -11.38 -37.85 -26.70
CA PHE A 115 -11.76 -36.46 -26.43
C PHE A 115 -12.22 -35.74 -27.70
N ALA A 116 -11.46 -35.84 -28.79
CA ALA A 116 -11.79 -35.19 -30.05
C ALA A 116 -13.12 -35.70 -30.65
N GLU A 117 -13.39 -37.00 -30.56
CA GLU A 117 -14.67 -37.59 -30.98
C GLU A 117 -15.83 -37.13 -30.11
N SER A 118 -15.63 -37.08 -28.79
CA SER A 118 -16.63 -36.58 -27.85
C SER A 118 -16.95 -35.10 -28.12
N PHE A 119 -15.93 -34.28 -28.39
CA PHE A 119 -16.10 -32.87 -28.75
C PHE A 119 -16.83 -32.71 -30.08
N LYS A 120 -16.45 -33.45 -31.13
CA LYS A 120 -17.13 -33.45 -32.43
C LYS A 120 -18.60 -33.86 -32.30
N ARG A 121 -18.92 -34.86 -31.48
CA ARG A 121 -20.30 -35.26 -31.21
C ARG A 121 -21.12 -34.09 -30.64
N ALA A 122 -20.57 -33.35 -29.67
CA ALA A 122 -21.23 -32.18 -29.12
C ALA A 122 -21.41 -31.06 -30.16
N ASP A 123 -20.40 -30.83 -31.01
CA ASP A 123 -20.46 -29.85 -32.10
C ASP A 123 -21.59 -30.16 -33.10
N THR A 124 -21.82 -31.43 -33.44
CA THR A 124 -22.93 -31.78 -34.35
C THR A 124 -24.32 -31.43 -33.80
N VAL A 125 -24.49 -31.42 -32.48
CA VAL A 125 -25.76 -31.10 -31.81
C VAL A 125 -25.95 -29.58 -31.66
N VAL A 126 -24.89 -28.88 -31.26
CA VAL A 126 -24.91 -27.43 -31.02
C VAL A 126 -24.78 -26.63 -32.32
N GLY A 127 -23.87 -27.02 -33.20
CA GLY A 127 -23.54 -26.33 -34.46
C GLY A 127 -24.70 -26.28 -35.46
N ARG A 128 -25.63 -27.24 -35.41
CA ARG A 128 -26.85 -27.21 -36.25
C ARG A 128 -27.85 -26.12 -35.81
N ARG A 129 -27.77 -25.63 -34.57
CA ARG A 129 -28.71 -24.66 -33.99
C ARG A 129 -28.15 -23.24 -34.06
N THR A 130 -27.72 -22.84 -35.26
CA THR A 130 -26.97 -21.59 -35.50
C THR A 130 -27.70 -20.34 -35.01
N MET A 131 -29.03 -20.27 -35.13
CA MET A 131 -29.83 -19.16 -34.61
C MET A 131 -29.73 -19.05 -33.08
N LEU A 132 -29.87 -20.17 -32.34
CA LEU A 132 -29.82 -20.17 -30.88
C LEU A 132 -28.43 -19.79 -30.36
N VAL A 133 -27.36 -20.27 -30.99
CA VAL A 133 -25.98 -19.91 -30.63
C VAL A 133 -25.72 -18.43 -30.89
N LYS A 134 -26.18 -17.88 -32.02
CA LYS A 134 -26.06 -16.44 -32.31
C LYS A 134 -26.84 -15.59 -31.32
N LEU A 135 -28.05 -16.00 -30.94
CA LEU A 135 -28.85 -15.29 -29.93
C LEU A 135 -28.21 -15.37 -28.54
N MET A 136 -27.68 -16.52 -28.13
CA MET A 136 -26.92 -16.67 -26.89
C MET A 136 -25.69 -15.76 -26.90
N GLY A 137 -24.92 -15.76 -27.99
CA GLY A 137 -23.76 -14.89 -28.16
C GLY A 137 -24.15 -13.41 -28.05
N ALA A 138 -25.20 -12.98 -28.74
CA ALA A 138 -25.71 -11.61 -28.66
C ALA A 138 -26.17 -11.24 -27.24
N ALA A 139 -26.90 -12.13 -26.55
CA ALA A 139 -27.34 -11.92 -25.17
C ALA A 139 -26.13 -11.80 -24.21
N MET A 140 -25.13 -12.67 -24.35
CA MET A 140 -23.89 -12.60 -23.58
C MET A 140 -23.09 -11.34 -23.89
N THR A 141 -23.06 -10.87 -25.14
CA THR A 141 -22.39 -9.61 -25.52
C THR A 141 -23.09 -8.41 -24.89
N VAL A 142 -24.42 -8.33 -24.97
CA VAL A 142 -25.19 -7.24 -24.36
C VAL A 142 -25.04 -7.26 -22.85
N PHE A 143 -25.15 -8.43 -22.23
CA PHE A 143 -24.93 -8.60 -20.79
C PHE A 143 -23.51 -8.21 -20.38
N GLY A 144 -22.50 -8.69 -21.09
CA GLY A 144 -21.10 -8.36 -20.86
C GLY A 144 -20.80 -6.87 -21.02
N ALA A 145 -21.40 -6.20 -22.01
CA ALA A 145 -21.31 -4.75 -22.16
C ALA A 145 -21.95 -4.02 -20.96
N PHE A 146 -23.08 -4.52 -20.46
CA PHE A 146 -23.72 -3.98 -19.26
C PHE A 146 -22.87 -4.13 -17.99
N LEU A 147 -22.06 -5.18 -17.89
CA LEU A 147 -21.12 -5.37 -16.77
C LEU A 147 -20.02 -4.30 -16.70
N VAL A 148 -19.82 -3.50 -17.75
CA VAL A 148 -18.89 -2.35 -17.75
C VAL A 148 -19.53 -1.11 -17.09
N LEU A 149 -20.86 -0.98 -17.10
CA LEU A 149 -21.55 0.21 -16.58
C LEU A 149 -21.27 0.52 -15.10
N PRO A 150 -21.15 -0.46 -14.18
CA PRO A 150 -20.76 -0.20 -12.80
C PRO A 150 -19.43 0.56 -12.64
N LEU A 151 -18.54 0.55 -13.65
CA LEU A 151 -17.32 1.38 -13.61
C LEU A 151 -17.63 2.88 -13.57
N ARG A 152 -18.80 3.32 -14.05
CA ARG A 152 -19.24 4.72 -13.92
C ARG A 152 -19.63 5.08 -12.48
N SER A 153 -19.85 4.09 -11.62
CA SER A 153 -20.20 4.27 -10.21
C SER A 153 -18.98 4.32 -9.29
N LEU A 154 -17.76 4.27 -9.83
CA LEU A 154 -16.52 4.33 -9.03
C LEU A 154 -16.22 5.69 -8.39
N GLY A 155 -17.05 6.71 -8.65
CA GLY A 155 -16.98 7.97 -7.93
C GLY A 155 -17.49 9.17 -8.73
N PRO A 156 -17.65 10.32 -8.06
CA PRO A 156 -17.99 11.57 -8.73
C PRO A 156 -16.84 12.03 -9.63
N GLN A 157 -17.18 12.74 -10.72
CA GLN A 157 -16.16 13.37 -11.56
C GLN A 157 -15.51 14.55 -10.81
N PRO A 158 -14.17 14.68 -10.86
CA PRO A 158 -13.44 15.72 -10.12
C PRO A 158 -13.73 17.15 -10.61
N LYS A 159 -14.20 17.33 -11.85
CA LYS A 159 -14.54 18.64 -12.44
C LYS A 159 -13.45 19.68 -12.16
N LYS A 160 -13.81 20.83 -11.56
CA LYS A 160 -12.93 21.97 -11.26
C LYS A 160 -12.40 21.97 -9.82
N LEU A 161 -12.50 20.84 -9.10
CA LEU A 161 -12.05 20.78 -7.70
C LEU A 161 -10.54 21.07 -7.55
N LEU A 162 -9.76 20.83 -8.60
CA LEU A 162 -8.32 21.08 -8.62
C LEU A 162 -7.94 22.54 -8.98
N ASP A 163 -8.88 23.32 -9.55
CA ASP A 163 -8.62 24.69 -10.00
C ASP A 163 -8.79 25.73 -8.88
N THR A 164 -9.57 25.42 -7.85
CA THR A 164 -9.99 26.39 -6.84
C THR A 164 -9.67 25.93 -5.43
N THR A 165 -9.26 26.88 -4.59
CA THR A 165 -9.15 26.67 -3.14
C THR A 165 -10.29 27.38 -2.40
N SER A 166 -10.32 27.24 -1.07
CA SER A 166 -11.28 27.94 -0.20
C SER A 166 -10.94 29.43 -0.02
N TRP A 167 -9.83 29.93 -0.55
CA TRP A 167 -9.47 31.34 -0.46
C TRP A 167 -10.46 32.23 -1.22
N ARG A 168 -10.89 33.31 -0.57
CA ARG A 168 -11.82 34.31 -1.11
C ARG A 168 -11.26 35.71 -0.90
N PRO A 169 -11.72 36.72 -1.67
CA PRO A 169 -11.32 38.11 -1.47
C PRO A 169 -11.55 38.58 -0.03
N ARG A 170 -10.55 39.25 0.53
CA ARG A 170 -10.54 39.80 1.91
C ARG A 170 -10.67 38.77 3.04
N ALA A 171 -10.48 37.47 2.75
CA ALA A 171 -10.52 36.42 3.77
C ALA A 171 -9.39 36.63 4.80
N ARG A 172 -9.71 36.52 6.09
CA ARG A 172 -8.70 36.56 7.15
C ARG A 172 -7.83 35.30 7.13
N LEU A 173 -6.55 35.49 7.40
CA LEU A 173 -5.64 34.39 7.66
C LEU A 173 -5.89 33.90 9.09
N VAL A 174 -6.12 32.61 9.25
CA VAL A 174 -6.28 31.95 10.55
C VAL A 174 -5.30 30.80 10.70
N ARG A 175 -4.94 30.48 11.95
CA ARG A 175 -4.24 29.24 12.30
C ARG A 175 -5.22 28.06 12.27
N THR A 176 -4.71 26.85 12.43
CA THR A 176 -5.53 25.62 12.46
C THR A 176 -6.61 25.64 13.55
N ASP A 177 -6.37 26.35 14.66
CA ASP A 177 -7.32 26.52 15.77
C ASP A 177 -8.36 27.64 15.53
N GLY A 178 -8.33 28.29 14.36
CA GLY A 178 -9.22 29.39 13.99
C GLY A 178 -8.79 30.76 14.50
N ARG A 179 -7.68 30.89 15.22
CA ARG A 179 -7.18 32.20 15.67
C ARG A 179 -6.72 33.03 14.48
N VAL A 180 -7.20 34.27 14.42
CA VAL A 180 -6.82 35.25 13.39
C VAL A 180 -5.35 35.62 13.56
N VAL A 181 -4.64 35.72 12.44
CA VAL A 181 -3.23 36.09 12.41
C VAL A 181 -3.07 37.59 12.23
N ASN A 182 -2.32 38.21 13.14
CA ASN A 182 -1.89 39.60 13.10
C ASN A 182 -0.40 39.69 12.71
N THR A 183 0.07 40.83 12.22
CA THR A 183 1.49 41.07 11.92
C THR A 183 2.39 40.86 13.14
N ALA A 184 1.90 41.13 14.35
CA ALA A 184 2.64 40.91 15.59
C ALA A 184 2.85 39.43 15.95
N ASP A 185 2.12 38.50 15.32
CA ASP A 185 2.19 37.06 15.61
C ASP A 185 3.38 36.35 14.95
N LEU A 186 4.12 37.04 14.06
CA LEU A 186 5.17 36.46 13.24
C LEU A 186 6.44 37.32 13.26
N GLU A 187 7.49 36.77 13.87
CA GLU A 187 8.81 37.39 13.91
C GLU A 187 9.50 37.32 12.54
N VAL A 188 10.40 38.26 12.29
CA VAL A 188 11.23 38.28 11.07
C VAL A 188 12.05 36.99 10.98
N GLY A 189 12.02 36.33 9.83
CA GLY A 189 12.69 35.06 9.57
C GLY A 189 11.94 33.83 10.06
N SER A 190 10.71 33.98 10.56
CA SER A 190 9.86 32.85 10.94
C SER A 190 8.78 32.56 9.89
N ILE A 191 8.22 31.35 9.98
CA ILE A 191 7.10 30.91 9.14
C ILE A 191 5.92 30.46 9.98
N LEU A 192 4.72 30.63 9.45
CA LEU A 192 3.47 30.17 10.05
C LEU A 192 2.58 29.53 9.00
N THR A 193 1.98 28.39 9.33
CA THR A 193 0.95 27.79 8.46
C THR A 193 -0.39 28.47 8.74
N VAL A 194 -1.02 28.97 7.68
CA VAL A 194 -2.27 29.72 7.73
C VAL A 194 -3.29 29.16 6.73
N PHE A 195 -4.55 29.42 7.02
CA PHE A 195 -5.73 28.95 6.30
C PHE A 195 -6.69 30.13 6.09
N PRO A 196 -7.62 30.05 5.12
CA PRO A 196 -8.73 30.98 5.07
C PRO A 196 -9.67 30.71 6.25
N GLU A 197 -10.24 31.77 6.82
CA GLU A 197 -11.19 31.67 7.95
C GLU A 197 -12.37 30.71 7.72
N SER A 198 -12.76 30.48 6.46
CA SER A 198 -13.86 29.57 6.09
C SER A 198 -13.49 28.08 6.09
N ASP A 199 -12.20 27.75 6.09
CA ASP A 199 -11.70 26.37 5.97
C ASP A 199 -10.39 26.15 6.78
N PRO A 200 -10.42 26.30 8.12
CA PRO A 200 -9.28 25.96 8.97
C PRO A 200 -8.97 24.46 8.86
N GLY A 201 -7.72 24.11 8.56
CA GLY A 201 -7.30 22.72 8.37
C GLY A 201 -7.48 22.17 6.96
N GLY A 202 -8.05 22.93 6.02
CA GLY A 202 -8.24 22.50 4.62
C GLY A 202 -6.95 22.08 3.93
N ALA A 203 -6.92 20.86 3.38
CA ALA A 203 -5.69 20.24 2.86
C ALA A 203 -5.05 20.98 1.67
N ILE A 204 -5.87 21.55 0.78
CA ILE A 204 -5.39 22.31 -0.39
C ILE A 204 -5.32 23.82 -0.15
N SER A 205 -5.94 24.31 0.92
CA SER A 205 -5.99 25.73 1.28
C SER A 205 -4.82 26.17 2.17
N GLN A 206 -3.94 25.22 2.55
CA GLN A 206 -2.79 25.47 3.40
C GLN A 206 -1.81 26.43 2.73
N THR A 207 -1.48 27.50 3.43
CA THR A 207 -0.55 28.53 2.98
C THR A 207 0.56 28.66 4.00
N VAL A 208 1.80 28.79 3.56
CA VAL A 208 2.90 29.20 4.42
C VAL A 208 3.02 30.73 4.33
N LEU A 209 2.82 31.40 5.47
CA LEU A 209 3.08 32.82 5.67
C LEU A 209 4.52 32.96 6.20
N LEU A 210 5.28 33.85 5.59
CA LEU A 210 6.66 34.15 5.95
C LEU A 210 6.80 35.65 6.20
N HIS A 211 7.63 36.03 7.15
CA HIS A 211 8.10 37.40 7.31
C HIS A 211 9.58 37.43 6.92
N VAL A 212 9.88 37.89 5.71
CA VAL A 212 11.27 37.91 5.21
C VAL A 212 12.03 39.10 5.78
N ALA A 213 13.34 38.92 5.98
CA ALA A 213 14.23 39.96 6.49
C ALA A 213 14.76 40.90 5.40
N SER A 214 14.68 40.48 4.15
CA SER A 214 15.22 41.20 3.00
C SER A 214 14.16 42.05 2.32
N ASP A 215 14.52 43.29 2.00
CA ASP A 215 13.72 44.17 1.14
C ASP A 215 13.94 43.87 -0.37
N ASP A 216 14.99 43.11 -0.71
CA ASP A 216 15.30 42.72 -2.09
C ASP A 216 14.48 41.49 -2.49
N ILE A 217 13.21 41.73 -2.83
CA ILE A 217 12.24 40.72 -3.26
C ILE A 217 12.00 40.87 -4.76
N THR A 218 12.40 39.87 -5.54
CA THR A 218 12.06 39.77 -6.95
C THR A 218 10.66 39.17 -7.10
N THR A 219 9.71 40.01 -7.50
CA THR A 219 8.31 39.59 -7.75
C THR A 219 8.05 39.39 -9.24
N GLN A 220 7.05 38.56 -9.56
CA GLN A 220 6.57 38.45 -10.94
C GLN A 220 5.80 39.72 -11.34
N PRO A 221 5.78 40.11 -12.63
CA PRO A 221 5.02 41.27 -13.09
C PRO A 221 3.55 41.21 -12.64
N GLY A 222 3.05 42.28 -12.03
CA GLY A 222 1.68 42.37 -11.49
C GLY A 222 1.51 41.81 -10.07
N ARG A 223 2.59 41.33 -9.42
CA ARG A 223 2.60 40.85 -8.03
C ARG A 223 3.37 41.75 -7.07
N GLU A 224 3.69 42.98 -7.47
CA GLU A 224 4.51 43.93 -6.72
C GLU A 224 3.87 44.29 -5.36
N THR A 225 2.54 44.25 -5.27
CA THR A 225 1.78 44.58 -4.05
C THR A 225 1.41 43.38 -3.19
N TRP A 226 1.83 42.17 -3.56
CA TRP A 226 1.36 40.93 -2.92
C TRP A 226 2.08 40.62 -1.62
N GLY A 227 3.21 41.31 -1.37
CA GLY A 227 4.04 41.12 -0.19
C GLY A 227 4.21 42.39 0.66
N PRO A 228 3.15 42.93 1.27
CA PRO A 228 3.25 44.16 2.06
C PRO A 228 4.13 43.94 3.30
N GLN A 229 4.99 44.92 3.61
CA GLN A 229 5.83 44.94 4.83
C GLN A 229 6.70 43.67 5.01
N GLY A 230 7.18 43.07 3.91
CA GLY A 230 8.00 41.85 3.99
C GLY A 230 7.21 40.57 4.32
N PHE A 231 5.88 40.62 4.36
CA PHE A 231 5.07 39.41 4.52
C PHE A 231 4.82 38.76 3.16
N LEU A 232 5.28 37.53 3.00
CA LEU A 232 5.04 36.73 1.79
C LEU A 232 4.20 35.51 2.14
N ALA A 233 3.29 35.12 1.25
CA ALA A 233 2.48 33.93 1.42
C ALA A 233 2.52 33.07 0.17
N PHE A 234 2.82 31.79 0.35
CA PHE A 234 2.85 30.81 -0.73
C PHE A 234 2.03 29.58 -0.37
N SER A 235 1.46 28.90 -1.37
CA SER A 235 0.83 27.60 -1.18
C SER A 235 1.81 26.66 -0.50
N ARG A 236 1.36 26.05 0.61
CA ARG A 236 2.13 25.02 1.32
C ARG A 236 2.15 23.70 0.54
N VAL A 237 1.32 23.55 -0.49
CA VAL A 237 1.22 22.34 -1.30
C VAL A 237 2.30 22.35 -2.40
N CYS A 238 3.26 21.42 -2.30
CA CYS A 238 4.36 21.30 -3.26
C CYS A 238 3.87 21.00 -4.68
N THR A 239 4.44 21.68 -5.68
CA THR A 239 4.10 21.54 -7.09
C THR A 239 4.58 20.25 -7.75
N HIS A 240 5.38 19.44 -7.05
CA HIS A 240 5.77 18.10 -7.50
C HIS A 240 4.64 17.09 -7.26
N ALA A 241 4.44 16.68 -6.00
CA ALA A 241 3.54 15.60 -5.61
C ALA A 241 2.62 15.96 -4.43
N GLY A 242 2.50 17.25 -4.08
CA GLY A 242 1.49 17.72 -3.13
C GLY A 242 1.86 17.65 -1.66
N CYS A 243 3.10 17.26 -1.33
CA CYS A 243 3.58 17.29 0.05
C CYS A 243 3.55 18.71 0.65
N PRO A 244 3.29 18.84 1.96
CA PRO A 244 3.39 20.11 2.66
C PRO A 244 4.85 20.59 2.71
N VAL A 245 5.11 21.75 2.12
CA VAL A 245 6.37 22.50 2.22
C VAL A 245 6.38 23.21 3.57
N SER A 246 7.18 22.71 4.51
CA SER A 246 7.08 23.13 5.92
C SER A 246 8.41 23.47 6.57
N LEU A 247 9.52 23.32 5.86
CA LEU A 247 10.84 23.61 6.36
C LEU A 247 11.30 24.91 5.74
N TYR A 248 11.82 25.82 6.57
CA TYR A 248 12.33 27.11 6.13
C TYR A 248 13.73 27.29 6.66
N GLU A 249 14.66 27.57 5.75
CA GLU A 249 16.02 27.93 6.09
C GLU A 249 16.14 29.45 6.07
N GLN A 250 16.30 30.05 7.25
CA GLN A 250 16.27 31.49 7.44
C GLN A 250 17.49 32.17 6.81
N GLU A 251 18.68 31.57 6.86
CA GLU A 251 19.87 32.26 6.34
C GLU A 251 19.82 32.43 4.81
N THR A 252 19.33 31.40 4.12
CA THR A 252 19.24 31.39 2.65
C THR A 252 17.87 31.82 2.12
N GLN A 253 16.89 32.04 3.01
CA GLN A 253 15.50 32.37 2.69
C GLN A 253 14.87 31.36 1.72
N GLN A 254 15.05 30.06 2.01
CA GLN A 254 14.60 28.96 1.16
C GLN A 254 13.54 28.11 1.86
N LEU A 255 12.49 27.76 1.11
CA LEU A 255 11.51 26.77 1.54
C LEU A 255 11.92 25.37 1.03
N LEU A 256 11.90 24.39 1.92
CA LEU A 256 12.24 23.01 1.65
C LEU A 256 11.01 22.09 1.77
N CYS A 257 10.79 21.30 0.73
CA CYS A 257 9.83 20.21 0.75
C CYS A 257 10.50 18.92 1.28
N PRO A 258 10.08 18.35 2.43
CA PRO A 258 10.77 17.23 3.05
C PRO A 258 10.67 15.90 2.27
N CYS A 259 9.68 15.75 1.38
CA CYS A 259 9.45 14.48 0.69
C CYS A 259 10.53 14.13 -0.35
N HIS A 260 10.89 15.08 -1.21
CA HIS A 260 11.82 14.88 -2.33
C HIS A 260 12.79 16.06 -2.49
N GLN A 261 12.94 16.83 -1.42
CA GLN A 261 13.97 17.87 -1.27
C GLN A 261 13.90 19.00 -2.31
N SER A 262 12.72 19.31 -2.84
CA SER A 262 12.56 20.51 -3.64
C SER A 262 12.81 21.75 -2.80
N LEU A 263 13.71 22.62 -3.28
CA LEU A 263 14.04 23.90 -2.66
C LEU A 263 13.41 25.02 -3.48
N PHE A 264 12.76 25.96 -2.81
CA PHE A 264 12.11 27.10 -3.42
C PHE A 264 12.72 28.39 -2.86
N ASN A 265 13.20 29.27 -3.74
CA ASN A 265 13.73 30.57 -3.34
C ASN A 265 12.56 31.53 -3.06
N VAL A 266 12.35 31.88 -1.79
CA VAL A 266 11.23 32.73 -1.35
C VAL A 266 11.34 34.14 -1.92
N LEU A 267 12.55 34.66 -2.04
CA LEU A 267 12.82 36.02 -2.54
C LEU A 267 12.63 36.14 -4.06
N ASP A 268 12.61 35.03 -4.80
CA ASP A 268 12.34 34.96 -6.25
C ASP A 268 11.01 34.25 -6.52
N GLY A 269 9.94 34.71 -5.86
CA GLY A 269 8.57 34.23 -6.07
C GLY A 269 8.37 32.73 -5.83
N ALA A 270 9.10 32.14 -4.88
CA ALA A 270 9.12 30.71 -4.57
C ALA A 270 9.47 29.84 -5.79
N LYS A 271 10.37 30.30 -6.66
CA LYS A 271 10.87 29.53 -7.81
C LYS A 271 11.69 28.33 -7.33
N PRO A 272 11.48 27.12 -7.90
CA PRO A 272 12.29 25.97 -7.57
C PRO A 272 13.72 26.17 -8.06
N ILE A 273 14.69 25.99 -7.16
CA ILE A 273 16.13 26.08 -7.44
C ILE A 273 16.81 24.71 -7.37
N PHE A 274 16.15 23.70 -6.79
CA PHE A 274 16.62 22.33 -6.71
C PHE A 274 15.46 21.35 -6.56
N GLY A 275 15.71 20.07 -6.88
CA GLY A 275 14.77 18.97 -6.74
C GLY A 275 13.74 18.87 -7.89
N PRO A 276 12.76 17.96 -7.77
CA PRO A 276 11.87 17.61 -8.89
C PRO A 276 10.66 18.53 -9.10
N ALA A 277 10.48 19.56 -8.27
CA ALA A 277 9.35 20.49 -8.41
C ALA A 277 9.46 21.28 -9.73
N PRO A 278 8.47 21.15 -10.64
CA PRO A 278 8.60 21.72 -11.99
C PRO A 278 8.23 23.21 -12.07
N ARG A 279 7.64 23.77 -11.01
CA ARG A 279 7.04 25.11 -11.01
C ARG A 279 7.17 25.81 -9.65
N PRO A 280 7.14 27.16 -9.62
CA PRO A 280 7.04 27.92 -8.38
C PRO A 280 5.82 27.56 -7.55
N LEU A 281 5.89 27.76 -6.24
CA LEU A 281 4.70 27.70 -5.39
C LEU A 281 3.78 28.89 -5.73
N ALA A 282 2.47 28.63 -5.78
CA ALA A 282 1.49 29.69 -6.03
C ALA A 282 1.55 30.73 -4.90
N GLN A 283 1.67 32.00 -5.23
CA GLN A 283 1.72 33.09 -4.25
C GLN A 283 0.30 33.56 -3.91
N LEU A 284 0.00 33.78 -2.64
CA LEU A 284 -1.25 34.35 -2.20
C LEU A 284 -1.07 35.88 -2.03
N PRO A 285 -1.87 36.72 -2.71
CA PRO A 285 -1.78 38.17 -2.52
C PRO A 285 -2.26 38.58 -1.13
N LEU A 286 -1.40 39.25 -0.36
CA LEU A 286 -1.73 39.70 0.99
C LEU A 286 -2.08 41.19 1.05
N MET A 287 -2.89 41.55 2.03
CA MET A 287 -3.09 42.93 2.48
C MET A 287 -3.12 42.96 4.00
N ILE A 288 -2.73 44.10 4.57
CA ILE A 288 -2.72 44.33 6.01
C ILE A 288 -3.74 45.41 6.30
N ASP A 289 -4.70 45.10 7.18
CA ASP A 289 -5.69 46.07 7.66
C ASP A 289 -5.05 47.07 8.65
N PRO A 290 -5.68 48.22 8.93
CA PRO A 290 -5.14 49.22 9.86
C PRO A 290 -4.92 48.72 11.29
N ASP A 291 -5.61 47.66 11.70
CA ASP A 291 -5.47 46.99 12.99
C ASP A 291 -4.36 45.91 13.01
N GLY A 292 -3.62 45.75 11.90
CA GLY A 292 -2.52 44.78 11.75
C GLY A 292 -2.97 43.37 11.36
N VAL A 293 -4.27 43.14 11.11
CA VAL A 293 -4.77 41.83 10.69
C VAL A 293 -4.37 41.56 9.24
N ILE A 294 -3.80 40.37 9.00
CA ILE A 294 -3.39 39.95 7.65
C ILE A 294 -4.57 39.26 6.95
N ARG A 295 -4.83 39.69 5.70
CA ARG A 295 -5.88 39.15 4.84
C ARG A 295 -5.36 38.81 3.47
N ALA A 296 -6.06 37.90 2.79
CA ALA A 296 -5.86 37.68 1.36
C ALA A 296 -6.59 38.78 0.56
N GLN A 297 -5.94 39.41 -0.42
CA GLN A 297 -6.62 40.33 -1.35
C GLN A 297 -7.66 39.58 -2.19
N LYS A 298 -7.28 38.37 -2.66
CA LYS A 298 -8.07 37.43 -3.47
C LYS A 298 -7.50 36.02 -3.31
N GLY A 299 -8.16 35.03 -3.90
CA GLY A 299 -7.60 33.68 -4.02
C GLY A 299 -6.40 33.61 -4.97
N TYR A 300 -5.76 32.44 -5.04
CA TYR A 300 -4.67 32.19 -5.98
C TYR A 300 -5.10 32.48 -7.43
N ASP A 301 -4.18 33.02 -8.21
CA ASP A 301 -4.35 33.23 -9.66
C ASP A 301 -4.05 31.98 -10.49
N GLU A 302 -3.46 30.94 -9.87
CA GLU A 302 -3.17 29.66 -10.48
C GLU A 302 -3.56 28.48 -9.57
N PRO A 303 -3.83 27.29 -10.15
CA PRO A 303 -4.07 26.08 -9.37
C PRO A 303 -2.86 25.71 -8.50
N VAL A 304 -3.14 25.44 -7.23
CA VAL A 304 -2.15 25.04 -6.21
C VAL A 304 -1.73 23.57 -6.37
N GLY A 305 -0.52 23.25 -5.93
CA GLY A 305 -0.03 21.87 -5.89
C GLY A 305 0.38 21.28 -7.25
N PRO A 306 0.34 19.93 -7.38
CA PRO A 306 0.80 19.21 -8.56
C PRO A 306 0.12 19.60 -9.87
N GLY A 307 0.80 19.36 -10.98
CA GLY A 307 0.17 19.48 -12.29
C GLY A 307 -0.90 18.42 -12.52
N PHE A 308 -1.94 18.78 -13.29
CA PHE A 308 -2.96 17.88 -13.81
C PHE A 308 -3.23 18.22 -15.28
N TRP A 309 -3.95 17.35 -16.00
CA TRP A 309 -3.93 17.37 -17.46
C TRP A 309 -4.67 18.57 -18.10
N GLU A 310 -5.62 19.13 -17.36
CA GLU A 310 -6.40 20.31 -17.74
C GLU A 310 -5.77 21.62 -17.24
N ARG A 311 -4.69 21.56 -16.45
CA ARG A 311 -4.07 22.75 -15.85
C ARG A 311 -3.60 23.72 -16.94
N GLY A 312 -4.09 24.96 -16.88
CA GLY A 312 -3.70 26.03 -17.81
C GLY A 312 -4.40 25.99 -19.17
N LYS A 313 -5.20 24.97 -19.45
CA LYS A 313 -6.17 25.03 -20.56
C LYS A 313 -7.35 25.87 -20.04
N GLY A 314 -7.48 27.10 -20.53
CA GLY A 314 -8.72 27.85 -20.40
C GLY A 314 -9.92 26.99 -20.87
N PRO A 315 -11.16 27.31 -20.47
CA PRO A 315 -12.29 26.40 -20.67
C PRO A 315 -12.41 25.96 -22.13
N ALA A 316 -12.47 24.65 -22.33
CA ALA A 316 -12.99 24.05 -23.56
C ALA A 316 -14.50 24.25 -23.64
#